data_AF-D7LM02-F1
#
_entry.id   AF-D7LM02-F1
#
_cell.length_a   1.000
_cell.length_b   1.000
_cell.length_c   1.000
_cell.angle_alpha   90.00
_cell.angle_beta   90.00
_cell.angle_gamma   90.00
#
_symmetry.space_group_name_H-M   'P 1'
#
loop_
_entity.id
_entity.type
_entity.pdbx_description
1 polymer ?
#
loop_
_entity_poly.entity_id
_entity_poly.type
_entity_poly.pdbx_seq_one_letter_code
_entity_poly.pdbx_strand_id
1 'polypeptide(L)'
;MNFFSVFLFVFSLCILGHVSGAGIRISNELKFKKLLWIRCYSKDDVLGPKTIPIGPNYRHYQNFTAFKLFGVKDQGGLWDWRAREDGIYLKKEGGSHIKNPVDMHKEYVWIN
;
A
#
# COMPACT_ATOMS: atom_id res chain seq x y z
N MET A 1 29.21 -32.47 19.74
CA MET A 1 27.96 -31.86 19.22
C MET A 1 28.25 -30.38 19.08
N ASN A 2 28.59 -29.97 17.86
CA ASN A 2 29.51 -28.85 17.63
C ASN A 2 28.77 -27.52 17.53
N PHE A 3 29.24 -26.50 18.25
CA PHE A 3 28.76 -25.11 18.19
C PHE A 3 28.64 -24.57 16.76
N PHE A 4 29.54 -25.02 15.87
CA PHE A 4 29.56 -24.67 14.45
C PHE A 4 28.29 -25.12 13.70
N SER A 5 27.72 -26.26 14.08
CA SER A 5 26.47 -26.77 13.49
C SER A 5 25.26 -25.95 13.92
N VAL A 6 25.24 -25.47 15.17
CA VAL A 6 24.20 -24.56 15.67
C VAL A 6 24.30 -23.20 14.98
N PHE A 7 25.50 -22.65 14.84
CA PHE A 7 25.73 -21.37 14.15
C PHE A 7 25.30 -21.42 12.68
N LEU A 8 25.62 -22.50 11.96
CA LEU A 8 25.17 -22.72 10.58
C LEU A 8 23.64 -22.82 10.48
N PHE A 9 22.99 -23.48 11.45
CA PHE A 9 21.53 -23.60 11.48
C PHE A 9 20.84 -22.25 11.71
N VAL A 10 21.39 -21.42 12.60
CA VAL A 10 20.87 -20.08 12.90
C VAL A 10 21.04 -19.14 11.71
N PHE A 11 22.22 -19.11 11.08
CA PHE A 11 22.47 -18.29 9.89
C PHE A 11 21.58 -18.71 8.70
N SER A 12 21.34 -20.01 8.53
CA SER A 12 20.45 -20.52 7.49
C SER A 12 19.00 -20.07 7.68
N LEU A 13 18.51 -20.02 8.92
CA LEU A 13 17.17 -19.48 9.23
C LEU A 13 17.09 -17.96 9.01
N CYS A 14 18.17 -17.21 9.24
CA CYS A 14 18.20 -15.76 9.06
C CYS A 14 18.15 -15.30 7.59
N ILE A 15 18.61 -16.12 6.64
CA ILE A 15 18.65 -15.76 5.20
C ILE A 15 17.35 -16.15 4.47
N LEU A 16 16.49 -16.98 5.08
CA LEU A 16 15.17 -17.34 4.52
C LEU A 16 14.12 -16.20 4.60
N GLY A 17 14.45 -15.10 5.26
CA GLY A 17 13.58 -13.92 5.38
C GLY A 17 13.74 -12.93 4.24
N HIS A 18 13.63 -13.37 2.98
CA HIS A 18 13.45 -12.40 1.88
C HIS A 18 12.04 -11.79 2.04
N VAL A 19 11.98 -10.59 2.62
CA VAL A 19 10.72 -9.87 2.87
C VAL A 19 10.20 -9.33 1.54
N SER A 20 9.54 -10.19 0.78
CA SER A 20 8.72 -9.79 -0.37
C SER A 20 7.33 -9.43 0.12
N GLY A 21 6.79 -8.28 -0.32
CA GLY A 21 5.36 -8.26 -0.65
C GLY A 21 4.47 -7.10 -0.18
N ALA A 22 4.96 -6.06 0.50
CA ALA A 22 4.12 -4.89 0.80
C ALA A 22 4.27 -3.83 -0.31
N GLY A 23 3.27 -3.74 -1.19
CA GLY A 23 3.22 -2.75 -2.26
C GLY A 23 2.03 -1.81 -2.08
N ILE A 24 2.21 -0.53 -2.43
CA ILE A 24 1.10 0.42 -2.53
C ILE A 24 0.99 0.80 -4.02
N ARG A 25 -0.17 0.54 -4.62
CA ARG A 25 -0.53 0.98 -5.96
C ARG A 25 -1.59 2.06 -5.84
N ILE A 26 -1.39 3.18 -6.52
CA ILE A 26 -2.36 4.27 -6.56
C ILE A 26 -2.69 4.57 -8.02
N SER A 27 -3.96 4.48 -8.35
CA SER A 27 -4.49 4.65 -9.71
C SER A 27 -5.48 5.82 -9.76
N ASN A 28 -5.36 6.66 -10.78
CA ASN A 28 -6.33 7.72 -11.07
C ASN A 28 -7.33 7.21 -12.10
N GLU A 29 -8.60 7.01 -11.70
CA GLU A 29 -9.71 6.61 -12.58
C GLU A 29 -10.75 7.75 -12.71
N LEU A 30 -10.37 8.99 -12.40
CA LEU A 30 -11.23 10.16 -12.56
C LEU A 30 -11.49 10.45 -14.04
N LYS A 31 -12.73 10.82 -14.37
CA LYS A 31 -13.17 11.23 -15.69
C LYS A 31 -12.67 12.66 -16.00
N PHE A 32 -12.73 13.01 -17.28
CA PHE A 32 -12.48 14.39 -17.75
C PHE A 32 -11.12 14.98 -17.40
N LYS A 33 -10.05 14.18 -17.36
CA LYS A 33 -8.68 14.69 -17.16
C LYS A 33 -8.63 15.53 -15.87
N LYS A 34 -8.97 14.91 -14.74
CA LYS A 34 -8.76 15.49 -13.40
C LYS A 34 -7.40 15.04 -12.85
N LEU A 35 -6.74 15.95 -12.13
CA LEU A 35 -5.44 15.70 -11.52
C LEU A 35 -5.60 14.99 -10.18
N LEU A 36 -4.88 13.87 -10.00
CA LEU A 36 -4.70 13.26 -8.69
C LEU A 36 -3.34 13.67 -8.14
N TRP A 37 -3.34 14.47 -7.09
CA TRP A 37 -2.14 14.87 -6.36
C TRP A 37 -1.99 13.99 -5.13
N ILE A 38 -0.86 13.30 -5.02
CA ILE A 38 -0.62 12.38 -3.93
C ILE A 38 0.64 12.81 -3.20
N ARG A 39 0.53 12.81 -1.87
CA ARG A 39 1.67 12.83 -0.97
C ARG A 39 1.44 11.80 0.13
N CYS A 40 2.39 10.90 0.29
CA CYS A 40 2.36 9.87 1.32
C CYS A 40 3.37 10.22 2.41
N TYR A 41 2.98 9.94 3.65
CA TYR A 41 3.80 10.16 4.83
C TYR A 41 3.90 8.84 5.58
N SER A 42 5.11 8.45 5.97
CA SER A 42 5.37 7.27 6.78
C SER A 42 6.41 7.61 7.83
N LYS A 43 5.96 7.91 9.05
CA LYS A 43 6.83 8.40 10.14
C LYS A 43 7.60 9.64 9.68
N ASP A 44 8.91 9.53 9.48
CA ASP A 44 9.80 10.62 9.06
C ASP A 44 9.96 10.68 7.51
N ASP A 45 9.52 9.64 6.80
CA ASP A 45 9.64 9.52 5.36
C ASP A 45 8.46 10.19 4.63
N VAL A 46 8.78 11.02 3.64
CA VAL A 46 7.78 11.66 2.76
C VAL A 46 8.00 11.18 1.33
N LEU A 47 7.00 10.51 0.76
CA LEU A 47 6.98 10.13 -0.65
C LEU A 47 6.03 11.05 -1.42
N GLY A 48 6.61 11.86 -2.30
CA GLY A 48 5.88 12.82 -3.13
C GLY A 48 6.29 14.28 -2.91
N PRO A 49 5.64 15.24 -3.59
CA PRO A 49 4.39 15.06 -4.34
C PRO A 49 4.57 14.35 -5.68
N LYS A 50 3.70 13.38 -5.97
CA LYS A 50 3.58 12.79 -7.31
C LYS A 50 2.25 13.25 -7.90
N THR A 51 2.34 14.04 -8.97
CA THR A 51 1.16 14.44 -9.75
C THR A 51 0.95 13.40 -10.84
N ILE A 52 -0.25 12.84 -10.92
CA ILE A 52 -0.66 12.02 -12.06
C ILE A 52 -1.42 12.94 -13.03
N PRO A 53 -0.79 13.46 -14.10
CA PRO A 53 -1.45 14.35 -15.07
C PRO A 53 -2.56 13.60 -15.80
N ILE A 54 -3.71 14.21 -16.07
CA ILE A 54 -4.03 15.03 -17.26
C ILE A 54 -4.99 16.17 -16.84
N GLY A 55 -4.90 17.42 -17.37
CA GLY A 55 -5.99 18.45 -17.44
C GLY A 55 -6.20 19.46 -16.27
N PRO A 56 -6.87 20.63 -16.46
CA PRO A 56 -6.77 21.77 -15.52
C PRO A 56 -7.79 21.80 -14.33
N ASN A 57 -7.22 22.05 -13.14
CA ASN A 57 -7.70 22.82 -11.97
C ASN A 57 -9.01 22.47 -11.22
N TYR A 58 -9.12 21.23 -10.72
CA TYR A 58 -9.87 20.93 -9.48
C TYR A 58 -8.87 20.36 -8.45
N ARG A 59 -8.80 20.93 -7.24
CA ARG A 59 -7.94 20.47 -6.15
C ARG A 59 -8.79 20.10 -4.95
N HIS A 60 -8.79 18.82 -4.59
CA HIS A 60 -9.43 18.30 -3.40
C HIS A 60 -8.38 17.51 -2.59
N TYR A 61 -8.30 17.75 -1.28
CA TYR A 61 -7.33 17.13 -0.39
C TYR A 61 -8.05 16.19 0.58
N GLN A 62 -7.72 14.90 0.54
CA GLN A 62 -8.24 13.90 1.47
C GLN A 62 -7.11 13.00 1.96
N ASN A 63 -6.94 12.93 3.28
CA ASN A 63 -5.95 12.08 3.91
C ASN A 63 -6.57 10.72 4.26
N PHE A 64 -5.84 9.64 3.98
CA PHE A 64 -6.24 8.28 4.34
C PHE A 64 -5.03 7.41 4.66
N THR A 65 -5.26 6.28 5.35
CA THR A 65 -4.20 5.32 5.66
C THR A 65 -3.88 4.48 4.43
N ALA A 66 -2.73 4.71 3.81
CA ALA A 66 -2.34 3.98 2.59
C ALA A 66 -2.03 2.49 2.84
N PHE A 67 -1.59 2.13 4.04
CA PHE A 67 -1.19 0.77 4.40
C PHE A 67 -1.19 0.56 5.92
N LYS A 68 -1.53 -0.65 6.37
CA LYS A 68 -1.41 -1.08 7.77
C LYS A 68 -1.01 -2.55 7.87
N LEU A 69 -0.01 -2.85 8.70
CA LEU A 69 0.34 -4.22 9.10
C LEU A 69 -0.56 -4.67 10.25
N PHE A 70 -1.14 -5.87 10.13
CA PHE A 70 -2.05 -6.43 11.13
C PHE A 70 -1.38 -7.41 12.10
N GLY A 71 -0.07 -7.67 11.96
CA GLY A 71 0.70 -8.44 12.92
C GLY A 71 2.05 -8.90 12.40
N VAL A 72 2.85 -9.50 13.28
CA VAL A 72 4.24 -9.91 12.99
C VAL A 72 4.36 -10.94 11.85
N LYS A 73 3.31 -11.71 11.60
CA LYS A 73 3.24 -12.71 10.51
C LYS A 73 2.58 -12.16 9.22
N ASP A 74 2.09 -10.93 9.23
CA ASP A 74 1.53 -10.30 8.04
C ASP A 74 2.69 -9.86 7.15
N GLN A 75 2.86 -10.53 6.00
CA GLN A 75 3.92 -10.18 5.04
C GLN A 75 3.62 -8.88 4.28
N GLY A 76 2.48 -8.25 4.59
CA GLY A 76 1.95 -7.18 3.77
C GLY A 76 1.37 -7.75 2.47
N GLY A 77 0.58 -6.94 1.80
CA GLY A 77 0.02 -7.28 0.49
C GLY A 77 0.08 -6.08 -0.42
N LEU A 78 -0.40 -6.24 -1.65
CA LEU A 78 -0.64 -5.10 -2.53
C LEU A 78 -1.93 -4.39 -2.10
N TRP A 79 -1.81 -3.13 -1.70
CA TRP A 79 -2.93 -2.23 -1.47
C TRP A 79 -3.13 -1.37 -2.72
N ASP A 80 -4.17 -1.68 -3.49
CA ASP A 80 -4.54 -0.98 -4.71
C ASP A 80 -5.63 0.04 -4.40
N TRP A 81 -5.22 1.32 -4.36
CA TRP A 81 -6.07 2.47 -4.14
C TRP A 81 -6.47 3.10 -5.47
N ARG A 82 -7.76 3.37 -5.65
CA ARG A 82 -8.28 3.96 -6.89
C ARG A 82 -9.17 5.17 -6.60
N ALA A 83 -8.80 6.32 -7.15
CA ALA A 83 -9.64 7.51 -7.11
C ALA A 83 -10.68 7.45 -8.23
N ARG A 84 -11.97 7.50 -7.89
CA ARG A 84 -13.10 7.53 -8.83
C ARG A 84 -13.95 8.77 -8.60
N GLU A 85 -14.91 9.04 -9.49
CA GLU A 85 -15.76 10.23 -9.40
C GLU A 85 -16.54 10.35 -8.08
N ASP A 86 -16.86 9.23 -7.45
CA ASP A 86 -17.75 9.14 -6.30
C ASP A 86 -17.06 8.69 -5.00
N GLY A 87 -15.73 8.58 -5.01
CA GLY A 87 -14.93 8.28 -3.83
C GLY A 87 -13.58 7.62 -4.11
N ILE A 88 -12.94 7.16 -3.05
CA ILE A 88 -11.70 6.39 -3.06
C ILE A 88 -12.03 4.93 -2.76
N TYR A 89 -11.52 4.05 -3.61
CA TYR A 89 -11.73 2.61 -3.54
C TYR A 89 -10.46 1.89 -3.10
N LEU A 90 -10.63 0.80 -2.37
CA LEU A 90 -9.56 -0.07 -1.90
C LEU A 90 -9.80 -1.50 -2.40
N LYS A 91 -8.73 -2.11 -2.90
CA LYS A 91 -8.57 -3.56 -3.00
C LYS A 91 -7.29 -3.96 -2.28
N LYS A 92 -7.35 -5.03 -1.49
CA LYS A 92 -6.15 -5.67 -0.92
C LYS A 92 -6.06 -7.08 -1.43
N GLU A 93 -4.99 -7.37 -2.17
CA GLU A 93 -4.77 -8.71 -2.70
C GLU A 93 -4.47 -9.70 -1.57
N GLY A 94 -5.05 -10.90 -1.67
CA GLY A 94 -4.88 -11.99 -0.72
C GLY A 94 -3.76 -12.95 -1.12
N GLY A 95 -3.27 -13.70 -0.12
CA GLY A 95 -2.25 -14.72 -0.28
C GLY A 95 -2.12 -15.52 1.02
N SER A 96 -1.37 -16.62 1.01
CA SER A 96 -1.23 -17.54 2.15
C SER A 96 -0.71 -16.86 3.44
N HIS A 97 -0.02 -15.73 3.30
CA HIS A 97 0.55 -14.96 4.42
C HIS A 97 0.01 -13.52 4.52
N ILE A 98 -1.01 -13.18 3.72
CA ILE A 98 -1.62 -11.86 3.70
C ILE A 98 -2.93 -11.91 4.49
N LYS A 99 -3.03 -11.12 5.54
CA LYS A 99 -4.25 -11.05 6.36
C LYS A 99 -5.26 -10.08 5.76
N ASN A 100 -6.54 -10.34 5.98
CA ASN A 100 -7.67 -9.44 5.64
C ASN A 100 -7.69 -8.99 4.17
N PRO A 101 -7.69 -9.92 3.18
CA PRO A 101 -7.93 -9.53 1.81
C PRO A 101 -9.29 -8.84 1.69
N VAL A 102 -9.38 -7.84 0.83
CA VAL A 102 -10.63 -7.16 0.54
C VAL A 102 -10.77 -7.00 -0.96
N ASP A 103 -11.93 -7.38 -1.47
CA ASP A 103 -12.30 -7.06 -2.84
C ASP A 103 -12.50 -5.55 -3.01
N MET A 104 -12.49 -5.12 -4.27
CA MET A 104 -12.63 -3.71 -4.61
C MET A 104 -13.93 -3.13 -4.04
N HIS A 105 -13.83 -2.24 -3.07
CA HIS A 105 -14.96 -1.55 -2.46
C HIS A 105 -14.64 -0.07 -2.23
N LYS A 106 -15.68 0.74 -2.08
CA LYS A 106 -15.54 2.16 -1.74
C LYS A 106 -15.22 2.26 -0.25
N GLU A 107 -14.03 2.78 0.06
CA GLU A 107 -13.58 2.99 1.43
C GLU A 107 -13.92 4.40 1.90
N TYR A 108 -13.77 5.40 1.03
CA TYR A 108 -14.04 6.80 1.35
C TYR A 108 -14.95 7.44 0.30
N VAL A 109 -15.90 8.25 0.77
CA VAL A 109 -16.63 9.21 -0.06
C VAL A 109 -15.81 10.50 -0.11
N TRP A 110 -15.84 11.23 -1.22
CA TRP A 110 -15.25 12.57 -1.26
C TRP A 110 -15.95 13.46 -0.23
N ILE A 111 -15.17 14.10 0.63
CA ILE A 111 -15.71 15.04 1.63
C ILE A 111 -15.86 16.39 0.91
N ASN A 112 -17.03 17.03 0.98
CA ASN A 112 -17.22 18.38 0.42
C ASN A 112 -16.55 19.46 1.27
#